data_AF-A0A0G1ZJW0-F1
#
_entry.id   AF-A0A0G1ZJW0-F1
#
_cell.length_a   1.000
_cell.length_b   1.000
_cell.length_c   1.000
_cell.angle_alpha   90.00
_cell.angle_beta   90.00
_cell.angle_gamma   90.00
#
_symmetry.space_group_name_H-M   'P 1'
#
loop_
_entity.id
_entity.type
_entity.pdbx_description
1 polymer ?
#
loop_
_entity_poly.entity_id
_entity_poly.type
_entity_poly.pdbx_seq_one_letter_code
_entity_poly.pdbx_strand_id
1 'polypeptide(L)'
;MNHIKTSTTIALSLLLVAFSVSAALTQSDKGKEMSERHKSNVANVVKDLTDLAGKDKNIGEDVRAVAEEQESSNERATKAIQAVEARGGFKTFLIGTDYKNIGALRSEVVTTQNSIDRLTKAKERAIDDSVKADLDTQIKALEETNTNALNFIKTNESKFSVFGWFVRLFQ
;
A
#
# COMPACT_ATOMS: atom_id res chain seq x y z
N MET A 1 62.51 38.59 -29.13
CA MET A 1 63.16 37.27 -29.25
C MET A 1 62.75 36.43 -28.06
N ASN A 2 61.94 35.40 -28.32
CA ASN A 2 61.73 34.13 -27.61
C ASN A 2 61.58 34.15 -26.08
N HIS A 3 60.35 34.00 -25.58
CA HIS A 3 59.72 32.73 -25.15
C HIS A 3 60.16 32.25 -23.77
N ILE A 4 59.28 32.42 -22.78
CA ILE A 4 59.09 31.42 -21.70
C ILE A 4 57.58 31.20 -21.53
N LYS A 5 57.20 29.93 -21.59
CA LYS A 5 55.83 29.40 -21.60
C LYS A 5 55.33 29.07 -20.18
N THR A 6 54.05 29.39 -19.96
CA THR A 6 52.95 28.60 -19.34
C THR A 6 53.03 27.95 -17.94
N SER A 7 51.89 28.10 -17.26
CA SER A 7 51.24 27.21 -16.26
C SER A 7 51.77 27.36 -14.81
N THR A 8 50.97 27.35 -13.74
CA THR A 8 49.67 26.71 -13.50
C THR A 8 48.93 27.42 -12.36
N THR A 9 47.60 27.36 -12.42
CA THR A 9 46.57 27.81 -11.48
C THR A 9 46.84 27.56 -9.99
N ILE A 10 46.63 28.59 -9.16
CA ILE A 10 46.54 28.50 -7.70
C ILE A 10 45.15 27.98 -7.33
N ALA A 11 45.09 26.74 -6.84
CA ALA A 11 43.94 26.21 -6.12
C ALA A 11 43.99 26.71 -4.67
N LEU A 12 42.94 27.39 -4.22
CA LEU A 12 42.79 27.74 -2.82
C LEU A 12 41.34 27.53 -2.35
N SER A 13 41.27 26.85 -1.20
CA SER A 13 40.20 26.87 -0.18
C SER A 13 38.91 26.10 -0.43
N LEU A 14 38.90 24.91 0.20
CA LEU A 14 37.81 24.25 0.92
C LEU A 14 36.62 25.16 1.28
N LEU A 15 35.41 24.71 0.92
CA LEU A 15 34.27 24.76 1.82
C LEU A 15 33.46 23.47 1.69
N LEU A 16 33.86 22.47 2.48
CA LEU A 16 33.06 21.30 2.81
C LEU A 16 31.92 21.76 3.74
N VAL A 17 30.75 22.06 3.20
CA VAL A 17 29.52 22.05 4.00
C VAL A 17 28.84 20.71 3.77
N ALA A 18 29.08 19.80 4.72
CA ALA A 18 28.39 18.54 4.83
C ALA A 18 26.88 18.79 5.00
N PHE A 19 26.10 18.59 3.93
CA PHE A 19 24.64 18.45 4.05
C PHE A 19 24.30 16.98 4.37
N SER A 20 24.70 16.55 5.57
CA SER A 20 24.54 15.18 6.06
C SER A 20 23.49 15.09 7.16
N VAL A 21 22.30 15.67 6.99
CA VAL A 21 21.18 15.36 7.89
C VAL A 21 19.86 15.49 7.13
N SER A 22 19.32 14.38 6.62
CA SER A 22 17.87 14.23 6.36
C SER A 22 17.42 12.78 6.11
N ALA A 23 18.24 11.76 6.36
CA ALA A 23 17.78 10.37 6.21
C ALA A 23 16.76 9.94 7.28
N ALA A 24 16.62 10.71 8.37
CA ALA A 24 15.71 10.39 9.48
C ALA A 24 14.27 10.93 9.32
N LEU A 25 14.03 11.89 8.40
CA LEU A 25 12.71 12.54 8.24
C LEU A 25 11.85 11.94 7.13
N THR A 26 12.42 11.20 6.18
CA THR A 26 11.67 10.61 5.05
C THR A 26 10.81 9.39 5.43
N GLN A 27 11.02 8.81 6.62
CA GLN A 27 10.34 7.58 7.02
C GLN A 27 8.93 7.81 7.59
N SER A 28 8.60 9.05 7.99
CA SER A 28 7.29 9.43 8.53
C SER A 28 6.22 9.63 7.45
N ASP A 29 6.58 10.11 6.26
CA ASP A 29 5.61 10.46 5.20
C ASP A 29 5.14 9.25 4.39
N LYS A 30 6.03 8.27 4.12
CA LYS A 30 5.67 7.06 3.36
C LYS A 30 4.66 6.16 4.08
N GLY A 31 4.54 6.29 5.40
CA GLY A 31 3.55 5.58 6.19
C GLY A 31 2.14 6.10 5.92
N LYS A 32 1.84 7.35 6.29
CA LYS A 32 0.50 7.92 6.05
C LYS A 32 0.03 7.83 4.59
N GLU A 33 0.95 7.79 3.64
CA GLU A 33 0.65 7.68 2.23
C GLU A 33 -0.08 6.38 1.85
N MET A 34 0.31 5.21 2.36
CA MET A 34 -0.30 3.94 1.93
C MET A 34 -1.63 3.67 2.63
N SER A 35 -1.74 3.92 3.93
CA SER A 35 -3.01 3.78 4.65
C SER A 35 -4.09 4.71 4.10
N GLU A 36 -3.77 5.97 3.82
CA GLU A 36 -4.75 6.91 3.25
C GLU A 36 -5.12 6.57 1.80
N ARG A 37 -4.15 6.10 0.98
CA ARG A 37 -4.45 5.60 -0.38
C ARG A 37 -5.39 4.40 -0.34
N HIS A 38 -5.09 3.41 0.50
CA HIS A 38 -5.94 2.22 0.65
C HIS A 38 -7.35 2.63 1.07
N LYS A 39 -7.45 3.47 2.11
CA LYS A 39 -8.71 3.98 2.62
C LYS A 39 -9.55 4.67 1.54
N SER A 40 -8.94 5.59 0.80
CA SER A 40 -9.60 6.37 -0.25
C SER A 40 -10.05 5.49 -1.41
N ASN A 41 -9.18 4.61 -1.90
CA ASN A 41 -9.49 3.75 -3.04
C ASN A 41 -10.67 2.83 -2.73
N VAL A 42 -10.67 2.17 -1.56
CA VAL A 42 -11.79 1.29 -1.19
C VAL A 42 -13.05 2.09 -0.88
N ALA A 43 -12.96 3.28 -0.28
CA ALA A 43 -14.12 4.13 -0.04
C ALA A 43 -14.82 4.56 -1.35
N ASN A 44 -14.05 4.88 -2.39
CA ASN A 44 -14.60 5.15 -3.72
C ASN A 44 -15.29 3.91 -4.29
N VAL A 45 -14.67 2.73 -4.15
CA VAL A 45 -15.29 1.48 -4.57
C VAL A 45 -16.61 1.21 -3.85
N VAL A 46 -16.65 1.36 -2.53
CA VAL A 46 -17.86 1.16 -1.72
C VAL A 46 -18.97 2.09 -2.17
N LYS A 47 -18.64 3.37 -2.41
CA LYS A 47 -19.60 4.35 -2.93
C LYS A 47 -20.17 3.90 -4.28
N ASP A 48 -19.32 3.56 -5.24
CA ASP A 48 -19.75 3.19 -6.58
C ASP A 48 -20.55 1.88 -6.58
N LEU A 49 -20.17 0.89 -5.77
CA LEU A 49 -20.95 -0.34 -5.60
C LEU A 49 -22.32 -0.06 -4.98
N THR A 50 -22.41 0.83 -4.00
CA THR A 50 -23.68 1.23 -3.40
C THR A 50 -24.60 1.90 -4.44
N ASP A 51 -24.04 2.76 -5.29
CA ASP A 51 -24.76 3.41 -6.38
C ASP A 51 -25.21 2.37 -7.44
N LEU A 52 -24.36 1.37 -7.76
CA LEU A 52 -24.67 0.28 -8.69
C LEU A 52 -25.76 -0.67 -8.19
N ALA A 53 -25.79 -0.94 -6.88
CA ALA A 53 -26.78 -1.82 -6.28
C ALA A 53 -28.23 -1.33 -6.49
N GLY A 54 -28.42 -0.05 -6.82
CA GLY A 54 -29.72 0.52 -7.19
C GLY A 54 -30.10 0.37 -8.67
N LYS A 55 -29.15 0.03 -9.56
CA LYS A 55 -29.35 0.04 -11.01
C LYS A 55 -29.84 -1.29 -11.59
N ASP A 56 -29.46 -2.42 -11.00
CA ASP A 56 -29.90 -3.76 -11.45
C ASP A 56 -30.43 -4.58 -10.27
N LYS A 57 -31.72 -4.90 -10.31
CA LYS A 57 -32.43 -5.62 -9.24
C LYS A 57 -31.97 -7.08 -9.10
N ASN A 58 -31.40 -7.68 -10.14
CA ASN A 58 -30.97 -9.09 -10.11
C ASN A 58 -29.69 -9.31 -9.29
N ILE A 59 -28.90 -8.25 -9.12
CA ILE A 59 -27.59 -8.30 -8.46
C ILE A 59 -27.50 -7.33 -7.28
N GLY A 60 -28.48 -6.44 -7.11
CA GLY A 60 -28.39 -5.32 -6.18
C GLY A 60 -28.18 -5.72 -4.73
N GLU A 61 -28.78 -6.83 -4.27
CA GLU A 61 -28.56 -7.35 -2.92
C GLU A 61 -27.10 -7.82 -2.73
N ASP A 62 -26.58 -8.60 -3.68
CA ASP A 62 -25.20 -9.09 -3.64
C ASP A 62 -24.19 -7.95 -3.66
N VAL A 63 -24.38 -6.98 -4.56
CA VAL A 63 -23.51 -5.82 -4.72
C VAL A 63 -23.54 -4.94 -3.47
N ARG A 64 -24.72 -4.72 -2.86
CA ARG A 64 -24.84 -3.98 -1.60
C ARG A 64 -24.14 -4.69 -0.46
N ALA A 65 -24.33 -6.00 -0.32
CA ALA A 65 -23.65 -6.78 0.70
C ALA A 65 -22.12 -6.79 0.52
N VAL A 66 -21.61 -6.78 -0.72
CA VAL A 66 -20.17 -6.57 -0.96
C VAL A 66 -19.72 -5.17 -0.56
N ALA A 67 -20.50 -4.12 -0.88
CA ALA A 67 -20.15 -2.75 -0.50
C ALA A 67 -20.03 -2.60 1.02
N GLU A 68 -21.00 -3.11 1.79
CA GLU A 68 -20.98 -3.10 3.26
C GLU A 68 -19.80 -3.90 3.83
N GLU A 69 -19.50 -5.07 3.25
CA GLU A 69 -18.35 -5.90 3.63
C GLU A 69 -17.02 -5.17 3.36
N GLN A 70 -16.91 -4.49 2.21
CA GLN A 70 -15.73 -3.70 1.86
C GLN A 70 -15.56 -2.46 2.74
N GLU A 71 -16.65 -1.82 3.17
CA GLU A 71 -16.57 -0.71 4.13
C GLU A 71 -15.96 -1.18 5.46
N SER A 72 -16.46 -2.28 6.01
CA SER A 72 -15.94 -2.87 7.25
C SER A 72 -14.50 -3.39 7.10
N SER A 73 -14.20 -4.04 5.98
CA SER A 73 -12.85 -4.52 5.64
C SER A 73 -11.86 -3.36 5.54
N ASN A 74 -12.24 -2.27 4.87
CA ASN A 74 -11.41 -1.08 4.69
C ASN A 74 -10.97 -0.46 6.01
N GLU A 75 -11.88 -0.35 6.98
CA GLU A 75 -11.53 0.18 8.30
C GLU A 75 -10.49 -0.69 9.01
N ARG A 76 -10.65 -2.01 8.96
CA ARG A 76 -9.73 -2.96 9.60
C ARG A 76 -8.37 -2.97 8.90
N ALA A 77 -8.36 -3.00 7.58
CA ALA A 77 -7.15 -2.95 6.77
C ALA A 77 -6.39 -1.64 7.00
N THR A 78 -7.08 -0.50 6.98
CA THR A 78 -6.48 0.81 7.24
C THR A 78 -5.84 0.87 8.62
N LYS A 79 -6.53 0.42 9.67
CA LYS A 79 -5.98 0.37 11.04
C LYS A 79 -4.74 -0.54 11.12
N ALA A 80 -4.77 -1.70 10.45
CA ALA A 80 -3.64 -2.61 10.40
C ALA A 80 -2.42 -2.00 9.69
N ILE A 81 -2.63 -1.36 8.54
CA ILE A 81 -1.59 -0.65 7.77
C ILE A 81 -0.99 0.47 8.63
N GLN A 82 -1.82 1.34 9.22
CA GLN A 82 -1.37 2.43 10.09
C GLN A 82 -0.57 1.93 11.29
N ALA A 83 -0.97 0.82 11.91
CA ALA A 83 -0.25 0.25 13.05
C ALA A 83 1.14 -0.27 12.64
N VAL A 84 1.25 -0.92 11.47
CA VAL A 84 2.55 -1.37 10.92
C VAL A 84 3.44 -0.17 10.59
N GLU A 85 2.88 0.89 10.02
CA GLU A 85 3.59 2.12 9.66
C GLU A 85 4.09 2.88 10.90
N ALA A 86 3.23 3.03 11.91
CA ALA A 86 3.52 3.79 13.13
C ALA A 86 4.61 3.16 14.00
N ARG A 87 4.90 1.85 13.85
CA ARG A 87 5.99 1.22 14.62
C ARG A 87 7.37 1.76 14.27
N GLY A 88 7.60 2.26 13.05
CA GLY A 88 8.91 2.77 12.63
C GLY A 88 10.04 1.73 12.67
N GLY A 89 11.25 2.10 12.22
CA GLY A 89 12.39 1.17 12.15
C GLY A 89 12.93 0.73 13.52
N PHE A 90 13.01 1.66 14.48
CA PHE A 90 13.62 1.40 15.79
C PHE A 90 12.78 0.49 16.70
N LYS A 91 11.44 0.65 16.75
CA LYS A 91 10.60 -0.30 17.53
C LYS A 91 10.52 -1.66 16.85
N THR A 92 10.55 -1.71 15.52
CA THR A 92 10.65 -2.98 14.79
C THR A 92 11.95 -3.71 15.13
N PHE A 93 13.05 -2.99 15.31
CA PHE A 93 14.33 -3.56 15.73
C PHE A 93 14.32 -4.12 17.16
N LEU A 94 13.69 -3.42 18.12
CA LEU A 94 13.69 -3.84 19.52
C LEU A 94 12.62 -4.87 19.88
N ILE A 95 11.44 -4.81 19.25
CA ILE A 95 10.25 -5.60 19.62
C ILE A 95 9.89 -6.64 18.53
N GLY A 96 10.34 -6.43 17.29
CA GLY A 96 10.00 -7.26 16.13
C GLY A 96 8.82 -6.73 15.31
N THR A 97 8.61 -7.36 14.15
CA THR A 97 7.53 -7.03 13.19
C THR A 97 6.15 -7.14 13.84
N ASP A 98 5.21 -6.29 13.42
CA ASP A 98 3.82 -6.36 13.87
C ASP A 98 3.04 -7.50 13.19
N TYR A 99 3.40 -8.75 13.51
CA TYR A 99 2.77 -9.94 12.94
C TYR A 99 1.27 -9.99 13.16
N LYS A 100 0.77 -9.40 14.25
CA LYS A 100 -0.66 -9.32 14.53
C LYS A 100 -1.36 -8.46 13.46
N ASN A 101 -0.85 -7.26 13.20
CA ASN A 101 -1.45 -6.37 12.21
C ASN A 101 -1.18 -6.84 10.77
N ILE A 102 -0.03 -7.45 10.49
CA ILE A 102 0.23 -8.11 9.20
C ILE A 102 -0.74 -9.27 8.95
N GLY A 103 -0.97 -10.11 9.97
CA GLY A 103 -1.94 -11.20 9.89
C GLY A 103 -3.38 -10.71 9.70
N ALA A 104 -3.76 -9.64 10.40
CA ALA A 104 -5.04 -8.98 10.21
C ALA A 104 -5.19 -8.47 8.77
N LEU A 105 -4.19 -7.75 8.25
CA LEU A 105 -4.21 -7.27 6.87
C LEU A 105 -4.29 -8.41 5.83
N ARG A 106 -3.63 -9.56 6.09
CA ARG A 106 -3.76 -10.76 5.25
C ARG A 106 -5.18 -11.32 5.26
N SER A 107 -5.87 -11.28 6.40
CA SER A 107 -7.29 -11.67 6.48
C SER A 107 -8.17 -10.74 5.63
N GLU A 108 -7.90 -9.43 5.64
CA GLU A 108 -8.64 -8.49 4.79
C GLU A 108 -8.38 -8.73 3.31
N VAL A 109 -7.14 -9.09 2.93
CA VAL A 109 -6.81 -9.47 1.54
C VAL A 109 -7.68 -10.63 1.03
N VAL A 110 -7.91 -11.64 1.88
CA VAL A 110 -8.78 -12.77 1.56
C VAL A 110 -10.25 -12.33 1.49
N THR A 111 -10.68 -11.45 2.39
CA THR A 111 -12.04 -10.87 2.37
C THR A 111 -12.29 -10.12 1.06
N THR A 112 -11.33 -9.30 0.62
CA THR A 112 -11.36 -8.60 -0.67
C THR A 112 -11.37 -9.56 -1.86
N GLN A 113 -10.62 -10.66 -1.81
CA GLN A 113 -10.67 -11.68 -2.86
C GLN A 113 -12.06 -12.32 -2.97
N ASN A 114 -12.67 -12.69 -1.84
CA ASN A 114 -14.02 -13.23 -1.82
C ASN A 114 -15.05 -12.24 -2.38
N SER A 115 -14.89 -10.95 -2.06
CA SER A 115 -15.71 -9.88 -2.63
C SER A 115 -15.54 -9.75 -4.15
N ILE A 116 -14.31 -9.82 -4.67
CA ILE A 116 -14.03 -9.83 -6.12
C ILE A 116 -14.75 -11.00 -6.81
N ASP A 117 -14.69 -12.19 -6.22
CA ASP A 117 -15.35 -13.37 -6.78
C ASP A 117 -16.88 -13.21 -6.81
N ARG A 118 -17.46 -12.64 -5.74
CA ARG A 118 -18.90 -12.33 -5.66
C ARG A 118 -19.31 -11.29 -6.69
N LEU A 119 -18.54 -10.21 -6.86
CA LEU A 119 -18.79 -9.18 -7.88
C LEU A 119 -18.64 -9.73 -9.29
N THR A 120 -17.70 -10.65 -9.53
CA THR A 120 -17.53 -11.31 -10.82
C THR A 120 -18.77 -12.14 -11.18
N LYS A 121 -19.30 -12.92 -10.23
CA LYS A 121 -20.57 -13.64 -10.40
C LYS A 121 -21.78 -12.71 -10.56
N ALA A 122 -21.77 -11.54 -9.92
CA ALA A 122 -22.78 -10.52 -10.14
C ALA A 122 -22.69 -9.96 -11.56
N LYS A 123 -21.48 -9.66 -12.05
CA LYS A 123 -21.23 -9.18 -13.41
C LYS A 123 -21.75 -10.16 -14.47
N GLU A 124 -21.58 -11.46 -14.27
CA GLU A 124 -22.10 -12.49 -15.18
C GLU A 124 -23.64 -12.54 -15.24
N ARG A 125 -24.33 -12.17 -14.15
CA ARG A 125 -25.79 -12.13 -14.05
C ARG A 125 -26.41 -10.78 -14.43
N ALA A 126 -25.61 -9.72 -14.44
CA ALA A 126 -26.08 -8.39 -14.82
C ALA A 126 -26.62 -8.41 -16.25
N ILE A 127 -27.76 -7.75 -16.48
CA ILE A 127 -28.39 -7.72 -17.81
C ILE A 127 -27.79 -6.59 -18.65
N ASP A 128 -27.61 -5.42 -18.03
CA ASP A 128 -27.13 -4.21 -18.68
C ASP A 128 -25.60 -4.22 -18.84
N ASP A 129 -25.12 -4.01 -20.07
CA ASP A 129 -23.69 -3.99 -20.37
C ASP A 129 -22.96 -2.80 -19.73
N SER A 130 -23.66 -1.68 -19.48
CA SER A 130 -23.12 -0.57 -18.69
C SER A 130 -22.89 -0.99 -17.24
N VAL A 131 -23.81 -1.76 -16.64
CA VAL A 131 -23.64 -2.27 -15.27
C VAL A 131 -22.48 -3.26 -15.20
N LYS A 132 -22.31 -4.10 -16.24
CA LYS A 132 -21.15 -4.99 -16.32
C LYS A 132 -19.83 -4.24 -16.38
N ALA A 133 -19.77 -3.17 -17.20
CA ALA A 133 -18.57 -2.34 -17.33
C ALA A 133 -18.24 -1.61 -16.03
N ASP A 134 -19.25 -1.08 -15.34
CA ASP A 134 -19.08 -0.44 -14.03
C ASP A 134 -18.56 -1.47 -13.00
N LEU A 135 -19.15 -2.67 -12.92
CA LEU A 135 -18.67 -3.75 -12.05
C LEU A 135 -17.23 -4.19 -12.37
N ASP A 136 -16.87 -4.29 -13.65
CA ASP A 136 -15.51 -4.62 -14.07
C ASP A 136 -14.48 -3.58 -13.60
N THR A 137 -14.87 -2.31 -13.63
CA THR A 137 -14.05 -1.20 -13.11
C THR A 137 -13.82 -1.33 -11.61
N GLN A 138 -14.89 -1.60 -10.84
CA GLN A 138 -14.78 -1.79 -9.40
C GLN A 138 -13.97 -3.03 -9.01
N ILE A 139 -14.11 -4.13 -9.77
CA ILE A 139 -13.31 -5.35 -9.58
C ILE A 139 -11.82 -5.05 -9.75
N LYS A 140 -11.43 -4.37 -10.83
CA LYS A 140 -10.03 -3.98 -11.08
C LYS A 140 -9.46 -3.09 -9.98
N ALA A 141 -10.25 -2.15 -9.47
CA ALA A 141 -9.83 -1.29 -8.36
C ALA A 141 -9.58 -2.09 -7.06
N LEU A 142 -10.40 -3.10 -6.79
CA LEU A 142 -10.18 -4.01 -5.65
C LEU A 142 -8.96 -4.90 -5.87
N GLU A 143 -8.73 -5.43 -7.08
CA GLU A 143 -7.54 -6.22 -7.42
C GLU A 143 -6.24 -5.43 -7.23
N GLU A 144 -6.22 -4.18 -7.67
CA GLU A 144 -5.09 -3.27 -7.47
C GLU A 144 -4.86 -3.01 -5.97
N THR A 145 -5.93 -2.72 -5.24
CA THR A 145 -5.88 -2.52 -3.79
C THR A 145 -5.31 -3.77 -3.09
N ASN A 146 -5.75 -4.95 -3.49
CA ASN A 146 -5.29 -6.23 -2.93
C ASN A 146 -3.81 -6.47 -3.23
N THR A 147 -3.39 -6.18 -4.46
CA THR A 147 -1.99 -6.25 -4.89
C THR A 147 -1.10 -5.32 -4.07
N ASN A 148 -1.56 -4.09 -3.82
CA ASN A 148 -0.84 -3.13 -3.00
C ASN A 148 -0.74 -3.59 -1.53
N ALA A 149 -1.81 -4.14 -0.96
CA ALA A 149 -1.79 -4.71 0.39
C ALA A 149 -0.84 -5.92 0.50
N LEU A 150 -0.84 -6.83 -0.48
CA LEU A 150 0.10 -7.96 -0.55
C LEU A 150 1.56 -7.50 -0.65
N ASN A 151 1.84 -6.49 -1.47
CA ASN A 151 3.17 -5.90 -1.58
C ASN A 151 3.62 -5.25 -0.27
N PHE A 152 2.70 -4.57 0.42
CA PHE A 152 2.96 -3.99 1.73
C PHE A 152 3.27 -5.08 2.78
N ILE A 153 2.49 -6.16 2.82
CA ILE A 153 2.73 -7.32 3.68
C ILE A 153 4.14 -7.88 3.41
N LYS A 154 4.45 -8.21 2.16
CA LYS A 154 5.74 -8.79 1.76
C LYS A 154 6.92 -7.90 2.13
N THR A 155 6.78 -6.59 1.91
CA THR A 155 7.83 -5.60 2.23
C THR A 155 8.08 -5.52 3.73
N ASN A 156 7.04 -5.65 4.56
CA ASN A 156 7.17 -5.54 6.01
C ASN A 156 7.50 -6.89 6.70
N GLU A 157 7.20 -8.03 6.07
CA GLU A 157 7.68 -9.35 6.51
C GLU A 157 9.16 -9.59 6.16
N SER A 158 9.59 -9.21 4.95
CA SER A 158 10.94 -9.49 4.43
C SER A 158 12.07 -8.72 5.14
N LYS A 159 11.77 -7.60 5.82
CA LYS A 159 12.76 -6.85 6.61
C LYS A 159 13.49 -7.75 7.61
N PHE A 160 12.81 -8.69 8.27
CA PHE A 160 13.45 -9.60 9.21
C PHE A 160 14.33 -10.67 8.54
N SER A 161 14.01 -11.12 7.33
CA SER A 161 14.84 -12.09 6.59
C SER A 161 16.25 -11.57 6.39
N VAL A 162 16.39 -10.26 6.11
CA VAL A 162 17.68 -9.60 5.94
C VAL A 162 18.43 -9.43 7.29
N PHE A 163 17.72 -9.18 8.39
CA PHE A 163 18.36 -9.07 9.70
C PHE A 163 18.71 -10.44 10.32
N GLY A 164 17.95 -11.50 10.01
CA GLY A 164 18.17 -12.85 10.52
C GLY A 164 19.44 -13.51 10.01
N TRP A 165 19.89 -13.19 8.79
CA TRP A 165 21.22 -13.61 8.32
C TRP A 165 22.35 -12.73 8.87
N PHE A 166 22.10 -11.43 9.09
CA PHE A 166 23.10 -10.51 9.62
C PHE A 166 23.52 -10.87 11.06
N VAL A 167 22.57 -11.29 11.93
CA VAL A 167 22.89 -11.77 13.28
C VAL A 167 23.74 -13.04 13.26
N ARG A 168 23.57 -13.92 12.26
CA ARG A 168 24.41 -15.12 12.08
C ARG A 168 25.86 -14.79 11.67
N LEU A 169 26.17 -13.55 11.31
CA LEU A 169 27.51 -13.12 10.93
C LEU A 169 28.35 -12.69 12.15
N PHE A 170 27.70 -12.49 13.31
CA PHE A 170 28.32 -12.14 14.59
C PHE A 170 28.11 -13.21 15.68
N GLN A 171 27.55 -14.38 15.31
CA GLN A 171 27.54 -15.61 16.11
C GLN A 171 28.53 -16.60 15.52
#